data_AF-A0A5C9C3B1-F1
#
_entry.id   AF-A0A5C9C3B1-F1
#
_cell.length_a   1.000
_cell.length_b   1.000
_cell.length_c   1.000
_cell.angle_alpha   90.00
_cell.angle_beta   90.00
_cell.angle_gamma   90.00
#
_symmetry.space_group_name_H-M   'P 1'
#
loop_
_entity.id
_entity.type
_entity.pdbx_description
1 polymer ?
#
loop_
_entity_poly.entity_id
_entity_poly.type
_entity_poly.pdbx_seq_one_letter_code
_entity_poly.pdbx_strand_id
1 'polypeptide(L)'
;MKNRILFIFFISIVQFITAQKPFNYKEEIEQWKIGRYAALKESNGWLNLAGLFWLEQGKSNFGSDKKNKIVFPKGSIAANAGYIELEGNTVRITAAKGVSIKVNNQLIQSSIIFSP
;
A
#
# COMPACT_ATOMS: atom_id res chain seq x y z
N MET A 1 -46.72 47.40 9.28
CA MET A 1 -46.06 46.26 9.95
C MET A 1 -46.31 44.91 9.26
N LYS A 2 -47.53 44.64 8.74
CA LYS A 2 -47.87 43.41 7.98
C LYS A 2 -46.94 43.10 6.80
N ASN A 3 -46.54 44.12 6.03
CA ASN A 3 -45.72 43.94 4.81
C ASN A 3 -44.22 43.71 5.11
N ARG A 4 -43.75 44.03 6.33
CA ARG A 4 -42.37 43.75 6.78
C ARG A 4 -42.22 42.33 7.31
N ILE A 5 -43.27 41.78 7.92
CA ILE A 5 -43.33 40.38 8.40
C ILE A 5 -43.36 39.41 7.20
N LEU A 6 -44.07 39.76 6.13
CA LEU A 6 -44.14 38.95 4.90
C LEU A 6 -42.78 38.88 4.18
N PHE A 7 -41.97 39.95 4.24
CA PHE A 7 -40.64 40.01 3.61
C PHE A 7 -39.58 39.22 4.39
N ILE A 8 -39.68 39.20 5.73
CA ILE A 8 -38.80 38.40 6.60
C ILE A 8 -39.10 36.90 6.45
N PHE A 9 -40.36 36.51 6.28
CA PHE A 9 -40.74 35.12 6.02
C PHE A 9 -40.20 34.61 4.67
N PHE A 10 -40.16 35.47 3.65
CA PHE A 10 -39.64 35.12 2.32
C PHE A 10 -38.12 34.92 2.32
N ILE A 11 -37.38 35.72 3.10
CA ILE A 11 -35.92 35.59 3.26
C ILE A 11 -35.54 34.30 3.99
N SER A 12 -36.31 33.87 5.00
CA SER A 12 -36.05 32.62 5.72
C SER A 12 -36.28 31.37 4.87
N ILE A 13 -37.19 31.40 3.88
CA ILE A 13 -37.45 30.25 3.00
C ILE A 13 -36.29 30.02 2.02
N VAL A 14 -35.61 31.07 1.56
CA VAL A 14 -34.47 30.95 0.63
C VAL A 14 -33.25 30.29 1.30
N GLN A 15 -33.06 30.47 2.62
CA GLN A 15 -31.94 29.87 3.35
C GLN A 15 -32.07 28.35 3.57
N PHE A 16 -33.28 27.78 3.46
CA PHE A 16 -33.48 26.33 3.54
C PHE A 16 -33.10 25.60 2.24
N ILE A 17 -33.09 26.29 1.09
CA ILE A 17 -32.79 25.67 -0.21
C ILE A 17 -31.27 25.46 -0.39
N THR A 18 -30.43 26.31 0.23
CA THR A 18 -28.96 26.20 0.15
C THR A 18 -28.37 25.15 1.11
N ALA A 19 -29.15 24.60 2.04
CA ALA A 19 -28.69 23.56 2.96
C ALA A 19 -28.62 22.17 2.30
N GLN A 20 -29.32 21.97 1.17
CA GLN A 20 -29.16 20.76 0.36
C GLN A 20 -27.92 20.92 -0.52
N LYS A 21 -26.74 20.65 0.06
CA LYS A 21 -25.53 20.41 -0.73
C LYS A 21 -25.89 19.36 -1.79
N PRO A 22 -25.76 19.63 -3.11
CA PRO A 22 -26.10 18.64 -4.11
C PRO A 22 -25.26 17.39 -3.82
N PHE A 23 -25.94 16.30 -3.47
CA PHE A 23 -25.31 15.03 -3.14
C PHE A 23 -24.70 14.47 -4.42
N ASN A 24 -23.46 14.87 -4.74
CA ASN A 24 -22.73 14.27 -5.84
C ASN A 24 -22.09 12.98 -5.34
N TYR A 25 -22.94 11.95 -5.21
CA TYR A 25 -22.57 10.59 -4.81
C TYR A 25 -21.29 10.11 -5.51
N LYS A 26 -21.14 10.44 -6.79
CA LYS A 26 -19.96 10.04 -7.57
C LYS A 26 -18.69 10.67 -7.01
N GLU A 27 -18.70 11.97 -6.74
CA GLU A 27 -17.53 12.67 -6.17
C GLU A 27 -17.19 12.13 -4.79
N GLU A 28 -18.19 11.86 -3.94
CA GLU A 28 -17.97 11.31 -2.60
C GLU A 28 -17.33 9.91 -2.65
N ILE A 29 -17.83 9.04 -3.52
CA ILE A 29 -17.27 7.69 -3.72
C ILE A 29 -15.84 7.77 -4.26
N GLU A 30 -15.55 8.68 -5.20
CA GLU A 30 -14.19 8.85 -5.71
C GLU A 30 -13.24 9.39 -4.63
N GLN A 31 -13.66 10.36 -3.82
CA GLN A 31 -12.88 10.85 -2.68
C GLN A 31 -12.62 9.76 -1.65
N TRP A 32 -13.63 8.96 -1.31
CA TRP A 32 -13.49 7.82 -0.42
C TRP A 32 -12.50 6.78 -0.98
N LYS A 33 -12.57 6.44 -2.27
CA LYS A 33 -11.64 5.49 -2.91
C LYS A 33 -10.20 5.98 -2.81
N ILE A 34 -9.95 7.25 -3.09
CA ILE A 34 -8.63 7.86 -2.98
C ILE A 34 -8.10 7.73 -1.55
N GLY A 35 -8.90 8.15 -0.57
CA GLY A 35 -8.53 8.05 0.85
C GLY A 35 -8.30 6.61 1.30
N ARG A 36 -9.14 5.67 0.87
CA ARG A 36 -9.00 4.25 1.20
C ARG A 36 -7.74 3.66 0.59
N TYR A 37 -7.42 4.00 -0.66
CA TYR A 37 -6.22 3.52 -1.33
C TYR A 37 -4.93 4.04 -0.69
N ALA A 38 -4.91 5.32 -0.30
CA ALA A 38 -3.81 5.90 0.46
C ALA A 38 -3.64 5.13 1.78
N ALA A 39 -4.69 5.03 2.60
CA ALA A 39 -4.66 4.34 3.89
C ALA A 39 -4.24 2.86 3.81
N LEU A 40 -4.55 2.17 2.70
CA LEU A 40 -4.11 0.79 2.48
C LEU A 40 -2.60 0.66 2.25
N LYS A 41 -1.98 1.68 1.64
CA LYS A 41 -0.58 1.71 1.21
C LYS A 41 0.36 2.46 2.15
N GLU A 42 -0.17 3.12 3.16
CA GLU A 42 0.63 3.74 4.21
C GLU A 42 1.59 2.74 4.85
N SER A 43 2.64 3.23 5.52
CA SER A 43 3.67 2.40 6.17
C SER A 43 3.11 1.45 7.23
N ASN A 44 1.97 1.77 7.82
CA ASN A 44 1.20 0.93 8.76
C ASN A 44 -0.14 0.43 8.16
N GLY A 45 -0.31 0.54 6.84
CA GLY A 45 -1.52 0.13 6.13
C GLY A 45 -1.70 -1.39 6.04
N TRP A 46 -2.94 -1.83 5.88
CA TRP A 46 -3.31 -3.25 5.85
C TRP A 46 -2.63 -4.05 4.74
N LEU A 47 -2.24 -3.42 3.63
CA LEU A 47 -1.62 -4.15 2.51
C LEU A 47 -0.23 -4.69 2.87
N ASN A 48 0.43 -4.15 3.89
CA ASN A 48 1.73 -4.61 4.37
C ASN A 48 1.66 -5.99 5.04
N LEU A 49 0.46 -6.46 5.41
CA LEU A 49 0.26 -7.81 5.95
C LEU A 49 0.12 -8.88 4.86
N ALA A 50 -0.13 -8.46 3.61
CA ALA A 50 -0.16 -9.39 2.49
C ALA A 50 1.26 -9.74 2.05
N GLY A 51 1.50 -11.02 1.72
CA GLY A 51 2.81 -11.48 1.26
C GLY A 51 3.86 -11.59 2.37
N LEU A 52 3.43 -11.77 3.63
CA LEU A 52 4.33 -12.18 4.71
C LEU A 52 4.64 -13.67 4.58
N PHE A 53 5.93 -14.00 4.57
CA PHE A 53 6.43 -15.36 4.50
C PHE A 53 7.28 -15.64 5.72
N TRP A 54 7.08 -16.80 6.33
CA TRP A 54 7.95 -17.28 7.41
C TRP A 54 9.27 -17.77 6.83
N LEU A 55 10.38 -17.31 7.41
CA LEU A 55 11.70 -17.83 7.10
C LEU A 55 12.01 -19.03 8.00
N GLU A 56 12.33 -20.15 7.39
CA GLU A 56 12.95 -21.29 8.07
C GLU A 56 14.46 -21.13 8.07
N GLN A 57 15.16 -21.84 8.98
CA GLN A 57 16.62 -21.88 8.98
C GLN A 57 17.18 -22.34 7.63
N GLY A 58 18.28 -21.72 7.20
CA GLY A 58 18.90 -21.93 5.90
C GLY A 58 18.30 -21.06 4.80
N LYS A 59 18.40 -21.51 3.55
CA LYS A 59 18.11 -20.71 2.35
C LYS A 59 16.66 -20.84 1.89
N SER A 60 16.03 -19.69 1.65
CA SER A 60 14.72 -19.55 1.00
C SER A 60 14.89 -18.80 -0.32
N ASN A 61 14.84 -19.53 -1.45
CA ASN A 61 14.93 -18.94 -2.78
C ASN A 61 13.68 -18.12 -3.10
N PHE A 62 13.85 -17.01 -3.81
CA PHE A 62 12.75 -16.15 -4.25
C PHE A 62 12.93 -15.68 -5.69
N GLY A 63 11.79 -15.41 -6.34
CA GLY A 63 11.74 -15.03 -7.75
C GLY A 63 10.35 -15.24 -8.34
N SER A 64 10.19 -14.93 -9.63
CA SER A 64 8.91 -15.13 -10.33
C SER A 64 8.70 -16.56 -10.87
N ASP A 65 9.71 -17.42 -10.81
CA ASP A 65 9.56 -18.86 -11.10
C ASP A 65 8.75 -19.53 -9.98
N LYS A 66 7.83 -20.44 -10.37
CA LYS A 66 6.98 -21.21 -9.45
C LYS A 66 7.75 -22.20 -8.59
N LYS A 67 9.00 -22.53 -8.96
CA LYS A 67 9.89 -23.42 -8.19
C LYS A 67 10.54 -22.74 -6.98
N ASN A 68 10.44 -21.41 -6.87
CA ASN A 68 10.96 -20.70 -5.71
C ASN A 68 10.11 -21.00 -4.46
N LYS A 69 10.73 -20.89 -3.28
CA LYS A 69 10.00 -21.00 -2.00
C LYS A 69 9.10 -19.78 -1.79
N ILE A 70 9.59 -18.59 -2.16
CA ILE A 70 8.86 -17.34 -2.12
C ILE A 70 8.61 -16.88 -3.57
N VAL A 71 7.38 -17.07 -4.04
CA VAL A 71 7.01 -16.83 -5.44
C VAL A 71 6.41 -15.43 -5.60
N PHE A 72 7.03 -14.63 -6.46
CA PHE A 72 6.51 -13.33 -6.87
C PHE A 72 5.63 -13.45 -8.12
N PRO A 73 4.71 -12.49 -8.36
CA PRO A 73 3.93 -12.45 -9.59
C PRO A 73 4.82 -12.48 -10.84
N LYS A 74 4.36 -13.21 -11.86
CA LYS A 74 5.10 -13.35 -13.12
C LYS A 74 5.42 -11.97 -13.73
N GLY A 75 6.67 -11.77 -14.13
CA GLY A 75 7.13 -10.52 -14.76
C GLY A 75 7.41 -9.36 -13.81
N SER A 76 7.17 -9.50 -12.50
CA SER A 76 7.50 -8.46 -11.52
C SER A 76 9.00 -8.37 -11.20
N ILE A 77 9.67 -9.52 -11.13
CA ILE A 77 11.11 -9.67 -10.85
C ILE A 77 11.71 -10.83 -11.65
N ALA A 78 13.03 -10.99 -11.62
CA ALA A 78 13.74 -12.10 -12.22
C ALA A 78 13.17 -13.47 -11.78
N ALA A 79 13.20 -14.45 -12.68
CA ALA A 79 12.67 -15.80 -12.43
C ALA A 79 13.34 -16.44 -11.20
N ASN A 80 14.66 -16.30 -11.08
CA ASN A 80 15.44 -16.63 -9.90
C ASN A 80 16.15 -15.36 -9.45
N ALA A 81 15.59 -14.63 -8.49
CA ALA A 81 16.12 -13.35 -8.05
C ALA A 81 17.27 -13.50 -7.05
N GLY A 82 17.27 -14.60 -6.28
CA GLY A 82 18.28 -14.88 -5.28
C GLY A 82 17.73 -15.74 -4.16
N TYR A 83 18.32 -15.61 -2.98
CA TYR A 83 17.82 -16.26 -1.77
C TYR A 83 17.94 -15.35 -0.55
N ILE A 84 17.08 -15.60 0.43
CA ILE A 84 17.15 -15.07 1.78
C ILE A 84 17.58 -16.22 2.68
N GLU A 85 18.60 -16.02 3.50
CA GLU A 85 19.17 -17.03 4.39
C GLU A 85 19.00 -16.59 5.83
N LEU A 86 18.38 -17.45 6.64
CA LEU A 86 18.29 -17.30 8.09
C LEU A 86 19.33 -18.23 8.73
N GLU A 87 20.32 -17.65 9.40
CA GLU A 87 21.35 -18.36 10.17
C GLU A 87 21.24 -17.95 11.63
N GLY A 88 20.69 -18.83 12.47
CA GLY A 88 20.33 -18.47 13.84
C GLY A 88 19.27 -17.36 13.84
N ASN A 89 19.66 -16.16 14.26
CA ASN A 89 18.79 -14.98 14.26
C ASN A 89 19.19 -13.92 13.23
N THR A 90 20.19 -14.21 12.40
CA THR A 90 20.70 -13.27 11.39
C THR A 90 20.06 -13.57 10.04
N VAL A 91 19.54 -12.55 9.37
CA VAL A 91 18.98 -12.65 8.02
C VAL A 91 19.90 -11.98 7.01
N ARG A 92 20.32 -12.76 6.02
CA ARG A 92 21.12 -12.29 4.88
C ARG A 92 20.31 -12.43 3.59
N ILE A 93 20.36 -11.42 2.73
CA ILE A 93 19.87 -11.52 1.36
C ILE A 93 21.05 -11.66 0.40
N THR A 94 20.92 -12.50 -0.62
CA THR A 94 21.92 -12.66 -1.68
C THR A 94 21.24 -12.69 -3.03
N ALA A 95 21.69 -11.82 -3.94
CA ALA A 95 21.20 -11.73 -5.30
C ALA A 95 21.73 -12.90 -6.14
N ALA A 96 20.93 -13.38 -7.10
CA ALA A 96 21.45 -14.29 -8.12
C ALA A 96 22.42 -13.55 -9.06
N LYS A 97 23.31 -14.30 -9.71
CA LYS A 97 24.28 -13.73 -10.66
C LYS A 97 23.55 -12.95 -11.77
N GLY A 98 23.93 -11.69 -11.97
CA GLY A 98 23.34 -10.81 -12.98
C GLY A 98 21.99 -10.18 -12.59
N VAL A 99 21.49 -10.42 -11.37
CA VAL A 99 20.29 -9.77 -10.84
C VAL A 99 20.67 -8.56 -10.02
N SER A 100 19.99 -7.44 -10.26
CA SER A 100 20.20 -6.20 -9.50
C SER A 100 19.22 -6.10 -8.34
N ILE A 101 19.71 -6.13 -7.10
CA ILE A 101 18.92 -5.93 -5.88
C ILE A 101 19.49 -4.73 -5.12
N LYS A 102 18.60 -3.89 -4.58
CA LYS A 102 18.99 -2.77 -3.72
C LYS A 102 18.51 -2.99 -2.29
N VAL A 103 19.38 -2.71 -1.33
CA VAL A 103 19.04 -2.59 0.10
C VAL A 103 19.46 -1.17 0.51
N ASN A 104 18.57 -0.41 1.12
CA ASN A 104 18.81 1.01 1.48
C ASN A 104 19.39 1.82 0.31
N ASN A 105 18.80 1.67 -0.88
CA ASN A 105 19.19 2.28 -2.15
C ASN A 105 20.58 1.88 -2.70
N GLN A 106 21.31 0.99 -2.05
CA GLN A 106 22.62 0.51 -2.52
C GLN A 106 22.49 -0.83 -3.23
N LEU A 107 23.14 -0.96 -4.40
CA LEU A 107 23.18 -2.24 -5.13
C LEU A 107 24.02 -3.25 -4.32
N ILE A 108 23.47 -4.43 -4.09
CA ILE A 108 24.15 -5.48 -3.33
C ILE A 108 24.25 -6.76 -4.15
N GLN A 109 25.33 -7.50 -3.91
CA GLN A 109 25.41 -8.93 -4.26
C GLN A 109 24.97 -9.78 -3.07
N SER A 110 25.35 -9.37 -1.85
CA SER A 110 24.93 -9.99 -0.60
C SER A 110 24.97 -8.95 0.53
N SER A 111 24.03 -8.98 1.47
CA SER A 111 24.00 -8.10 2.64
C SER A 111 23.23 -8.71 3.80
N ILE A 112 23.64 -8.42 5.03
CA ILE A 112 22.83 -8.69 6.23
C ILE A 112 21.74 -7.61 6.28
N ILE A 113 20.48 -8.04 6.35
CA ILE A 113 19.31 -7.15 6.41
C ILE A 113 18.69 -7.11 7.80
N PHE A 114 19.02 -8.09 8.65
CA PHE A 114 18.60 -8.12 10.04
C PHE A 114 19.62 -8.92 10.87
N SER A 115 19.94 -8.41 12.05
CA SER A 115 20.68 -9.10 13.11
C SER A 115 20.14 -8.55 14.43
N PRO A 116 19.88 -9.39 15.44
CA PRO A 116 19.51 -8.93 16.78
C PRO A 116 20.67 -8.20 17.46
#